data_AF-A0A2N2L6F3-F1
#
_entry.id   AF-A0A2N2L6F3-F1
#
_cell.length_a   1.000
_cell.length_b   1.000
_cell.length_c   1.000
_cell.angle_alpha   90.00
_cell.angle_beta   90.00
_cell.angle_gamma   90.00
#
_symmetry.space_group_name_H-M   'P 1'
#
loop_
_entity.id
_entity.type
_entity.pdbx_description
1 polymer ?
#
loop_
_entity_poly.entity_id
_entity_poly.type
_entity_poly.pdbx_seq_one_letter_code
_entity_poly.pdbx_strand_id
1 'polypeptide(L)'
;MNTIDLKTHNTAEQAKNTEITSKQKKEELLKIKKACKDFESIFAYYLLKTMRQTIPKGTSGLSNFSGKDTYTMIMDQKLAEELSSKGNGLGLQKMLYEQLTKNQIKEVPEEKIK
;
A
#
# COMPACT_ATOMS: atom_id res chain seq x y z
N MET A 1 -22.39 40.02 -41.76
CA MET A 1 -21.23 39.23 -41.32
C MET A 1 -21.27 39.13 -39.81
N ASN A 2 -21.73 38.01 -39.24
CA ASN A 2 -21.76 37.79 -37.79
C ASN A 2 -20.65 36.79 -37.46
N THR A 3 -19.67 37.19 -36.66
CA THR A 3 -18.62 36.31 -36.15
C THR A 3 -19.18 35.49 -35.01
N ILE A 4 -19.34 34.19 -35.22
CA ILE A 4 -19.76 33.24 -34.19
C ILE A 4 -18.53 32.96 -33.32
N ASP A 5 -18.59 33.40 -32.06
CA ASP A 5 -17.61 33.08 -31.01
C ASP A 5 -17.69 31.59 -30.66
N LEU A 6 -16.72 30.79 -31.11
CA LEU A 6 -16.65 29.33 -30.90
C LEU A 6 -15.96 28.89 -29.59
N LYS A 7 -15.73 29.77 -28.61
CA LYS A 7 -14.88 29.46 -27.44
C LYS A 7 -15.61 29.09 -26.13
N THR A 8 -16.93 29.05 -26.09
CA THR A 8 -17.69 28.94 -24.82
C THR A 8 -18.23 27.55 -24.45
N HIS A 9 -18.04 26.51 -25.25
CA HIS A 9 -18.58 25.17 -24.96
C HIS A 9 -17.58 24.09 -24.48
N ASN A 10 -16.27 24.36 -24.47
CA ASN A 10 -15.25 23.34 -24.15
C ASN A 10 -14.81 23.31 -22.67
N THR A 11 -15.03 24.39 -21.92
CA THR A 11 -14.49 24.55 -20.56
C THR A 11 -15.20 23.70 -19.50
N ALA A 12 -16.51 23.45 -19.66
CA ALA A 12 -17.30 22.67 -18.70
C ALA A 12 -17.09 21.14 -18.84
N GLU A 13 -16.83 20.64 -20.06
CA GLU A 13 -16.49 19.23 -20.30
C GLU A 13 -15.04 18.94 -19.87
N GLN A 14 -14.11 19.87 -20.08
CA GLN A 14 -12.73 19.74 -19.61
C GLN A 14 -12.59 19.74 -18.09
N ALA A 15 -13.38 20.57 -17.38
CA ALA A 15 -13.41 20.56 -15.92
C ALA A 15 -13.91 19.21 -15.37
N LYS A 16 -14.97 18.64 -15.97
CA LYS A 16 -15.52 17.33 -15.59
C LYS A 16 -14.55 16.18 -15.85
N ASN A 17 -13.89 16.14 -17.01
CA ASN A 17 -12.92 15.07 -17.33
C ASN A 17 -11.65 15.15 -16.47
N THR A 18 -11.22 16.36 -16.09
CA THR A 18 -10.07 16.56 -15.19
C THR A 18 -10.41 16.12 -13.75
N GLU A 19 -11.62 16.37 -13.28
CA GLU A 19 -12.12 15.89 -11.98
C GLU A 19 -12.27 14.35 -11.92
N ILE A 20 -12.77 13.73 -13.00
CA ILE A 20 -12.90 12.25 -13.08
C ILE A 20 -11.52 11.59 -13.06
N THR A 21 -10.57 12.10 -13.85
CA THR A 21 -9.21 11.57 -13.92
C THR A 21 -8.46 11.72 -12.60
N SER A 22 -8.60 12.87 -11.93
CA SER A 22 -7.96 13.11 -10.62
C SER A 22 -8.55 12.26 -9.50
N LYS A 23 -9.87 12.00 -9.51
CA LYS A 23 -10.51 11.09 -8.56
C LYS A 23 -10.05 9.64 -8.77
N GLN A 24 -10.00 9.16 -10.01
CA GLN A 24 -9.51 7.83 -10.34
C GLN A 24 -8.06 7.63 -9.91
N LYS A 25 -7.19 8.61 -10.18
CA LYS A 25 -5.78 8.59 -9.76
C LYS A 25 -5.65 8.55 -8.22
N LYS A 26 -6.49 9.29 -7.50
CA LYS A 26 -6.52 9.26 -6.03
C LYS A 26 -6.97 7.89 -5.50
N GLU A 27 -7.98 7.28 -6.09
CA GLU A 27 -8.44 5.94 -5.72
C GLU A 27 -7.38 4.87 -5.97
N GLU A 28 -6.64 4.97 -7.08
CA GLU A 28 -5.52 4.09 -7.39
C GLU A 28 -4.38 4.22 -6.37
N LEU A 29 -3.97 5.46 -6.03
CA LEU A 29 -2.94 5.69 -5.01
C LEU A 29 -3.35 5.13 -3.64
N LEU A 30 -4.63 5.21 -3.27
CA LEU A 30 -5.14 4.60 -2.04
C LEU A 30 -5.06 3.07 -2.08
N LYS A 31 -5.37 2.45 -3.23
CA LYS A 31 -5.23 0.99 -3.41
C LYS A 31 -3.78 0.55 -3.31
N ILE A 32 -2.85 1.27 -3.95
CA ILE A 32 -1.41 0.99 -3.88
C ILE A 32 -0.93 1.10 -2.43
N LYS A 33 -1.33 2.16 -1.71
CA LYS A 33 -0.98 2.33 -0.29
C LYS A 33 -1.50 1.17 0.57
N LYS A 34 -2.75 0.76 0.36
CA LYS A 34 -3.32 -0.39 1.07
C LYS A 34 -2.56 -1.69 0.76
N ALA A 35 -2.26 -1.96 -0.50
CA ALA A 35 -1.51 -3.15 -0.89
C ALA A 35 -0.10 -3.19 -0.27
N CYS A 36 0.59 -2.05 -0.22
CA CYS A 36 1.90 -1.94 0.43
C CYS A 36 1.84 -2.25 1.93
N LYS A 37 0.80 -1.76 2.61
CA LYS A 37 0.54 -2.05 4.02
C LYS A 37 0.25 -3.52 4.26
N ASP A 38 -0.63 -4.12 3.46
CA ASP A 38 -1.01 -5.53 3.56
C ASP A 38 0.23 -6.43 3.32
N PHE A 39 1.10 -6.06 2.37
CA PHE A 39 2.36 -6.75 2.13
C PHE A 39 3.31 -6.67 3.33
N GLU A 40 3.49 -5.49 3.93
CA GLU A 40 4.33 -5.33 5.13
C GLU A 40 3.81 -6.16 6.31
N SER A 41 2.49 -6.30 6.46
CA SER A 41 1.88 -7.21 7.45
C SER A 41 2.31 -8.67 7.23
N ILE A 42 2.21 -9.16 5.99
CA ILE A 42 2.64 -10.52 5.65
C ILE A 42 4.14 -10.70 5.94
N PHE A 43 4.95 -9.72 5.54
CA PHE A 43 6.39 -9.74 5.80
C PHE A 43 6.70 -9.76 7.30
N ALA A 44 6.06 -8.91 8.11
CA ALA A 44 6.23 -8.87 9.55
C ALA A 44 5.85 -10.21 10.20
N TYR A 45 4.77 -10.84 9.75
CA TYR A 45 4.40 -12.18 10.21
C TYR A 45 5.48 -13.22 9.91
N TYR A 46 6.02 -13.23 8.69
CA TYR A 46 7.13 -14.12 8.32
C TYR A 46 8.39 -13.86 9.13
N LEU A 47 8.71 -12.59 9.37
CA LEU A 47 9.85 -12.20 10.20
C LEU A 47 9.72 -12.76 11.62
N LEU A 48 8.57 -12.52 12.27
CA LEU A 48 8.29 -13.02 13.62
C LEU A 48 8.37 -14.55 13.68
N LYS A 49 7.75 -15.23 12.69
CA LYS A 49 7.77 -16.69 12.59
C LYS A 49 9.19 -17.23 12.48
N THR A 50 10.00 -16.61 11.61
CA THR A 50 11.39 -17.01 11.38
C THR A 50 12.24 -16.80 12.64
N MET A 51 12.09 -15.67 13.33
CA MET A 51 12.76 -15.40 14.61
C MET A 51 12.43 -16.45 15.68
N ARG A 52 11.20 -16.95 15.75
CA ARG A 52 10.86 -18.03 16.70
C ARG A 52 11.44 -19.39 16.30
N GLN A 53 11.57 -19.65 15.00
CA GLN A 53 12.20 -20.89 14.52
C GLN A 53 13.69 -20.98 14.91
N THR A 54 14.36 -19.85 15.18
CA THR A 54 15.75 -19.85 15.64
C THR A 54 15.91 -20.21 17.13
N ILE A 55 14.82 -20.29 17.90
CA ILE A 55 14.86 -20.67 19.32
C ILE A 55 14.87 -22.21 19.41
N PRO A 56 15.91 -22.83 19.99
CA PRO A 56 15.98 -24.29 20.12
C PRO A 56 14.79 -24.84 20.92
N LYS A 57 14.08 -25.82 20.37
CA LYS A 57 12.87 -26.40 20.99
C LYS A 57 13.13 -27.19 22.28
N GLY A 58 14.39 -27.33 22.71
CA GLY A 58 14.82 -28.20 23.81
C GLY A 58 15.04 -27.53 25.18
N THR A 59 14.96 -26.21 25.31
CA THR A 59 15.36 -25.50 26.55
C THR A 59 14.20 -25.10 27.47
N SER A 60 12.95 -25.25 27.05
CA SER A 60 11.78 -24.88 27.86
C SER A 60 10.83 -26.06 27.97
N GLY A 61 10.63 -26.58 29.19
CA GLY A 61 9.72 -27.67 29.55
C GLY A 61 8.22 -27.39 29.29
N LEU A 62 7.90 -26.39 28.47
CA LEU A 62 6.56 -26.05 27.96
C LEU A 62 6.23 -26.76 26.64
N SER A 63 6.93 -27.85 26.29
CA SER A 63 6.93 -28.42 24.93
C SER A 63 5.59 -29.03 24.50
N ASN A 64 4.63 -29.27 25.42
CA ASN A 64 3.48 -30.15 25.15
C ASN A 64 2.10 -29.53 25.46
N PHE A 65 1.92 -28.20 25.43
CA PHE A 65 0.57 -27.64 25.53
C PHE A 65 -0.15 -27.71 24.17
N SER A 66 -1.18 -28.56 24.09
CA SER A 66 -2.01 -28.69 22.89
C SER A 66 -2.63 -27.34 22.52
N GLY A 67 -2.45 -26.89 21.28
CA GLY A 67 -2.96 -25.58 20.80
C GLY A 67 -2.03 -24.38 20.94
N LYS A 68 -0.82 -24.54 21.52
CA LYS A 68 0.19 -23.46 21.61
C LYS A 68 0.55 -22.88 20.24
N ASP A 69 0.71 -23.73 19.24
CA ASP A 69 1.08 -23.29 17.87
C ASP A 69 -0.03 -22.44 17.24
N THR A 70 -1.30 -22.84 17.41
CA THR A 70 -2.45 -22.08 16.91
C THR A 70 -2.57 -20.73 17.61
N TYR A 71 -2.42 -20.71 18.95
CA TYR A 71 -2.46 -19.45 19.70
C TYR A 71 -1.32 -18.50 19.28
N THR A 72 -0.11 -19.05 19.12
CA THR A 72 1.06 -18.28 18.68
C THR A 72 0.83 -17.72 17.28
N MET A 73 0.30 -18.52 16.35
CA MET A 73 -0.06 -18.06 15.00
C MET A 73 -1.04 -16.89 15.02
N ILE A 74 -2.11 -16.98 15.81
CA ILE A 74 -3.11 -15.90 15.92
C ILE A 74 -2.47 -14.65 16.52
N MET A 75 -1.65 -14.81 17.56
CA MET A 75 -0.91 -13.71 18.20
C MET A 75 0.00 -13.01 17.18
N ASP A 76 0.74 -13.78 16.40
CA ASP A 76 1.67 -13.27 15.40
C ASP A 76 0.97 -12.52 14.28
N GLN A 77 -0.17 -13.04 13.83
CA GLN A 77 -0.98 -12.38 12.82
C GLN A 77 -1.46 -11.01 13.33
N LYS A 78 -1.96 -10.94 14.57
CA LYS A 78 -2.40 -9.66 15.16
C LYS A 78 -1.27 -8.69 15.40
N LEU A 79 -0.13 -9.19 15.87
CA LEU A 79 1.06 -8.37 16.03
C LEU A 79 1.54 -7.81 14.69
N ALA A 80 1.56 -8.62 13.64
CA ALA A 80 1.95 -8.19 12.30
C ALA A 80 0.98 -7.15 11.69
N GLU A 81 -0.33 -7.35 11.87
CA GLU A 81 -1.37 -6.39 11.48
C GLU A 81 -1.19 -5.05 12.22
N GLU A 82 -0.86 -5.08 13.50
CA GLU A 82 -0.70 -3.86 14.31
C GLU A 82 0.62 -3.15 14.00
N LEU A 83 1.72 -3.90 13.82
CA LEU A 83 3.02 -3.38 13.42
C LEU A 83 2.95 -2.70 12.05
N SER A 84 2.27 -3.28 11.08
CA SER A 84 2.09 -2.64 9.75
C SER A 84 1.10 -1.47 9.78
N SER A 85 0.20 -1.40 10.76
CA SER A 85 -0.85 -0.38 10.85
C SER A 85 -0.45 0.88 11.63
N LYS A 86 0.42 0.76 12.63
CA LYS A 86 0.81 1.88 13.47
C LYS A 86 1.92 2.71 12.81
N GLY A 87 1.72 4.02 12.73
CA GLY A 87 2.70 4.94 12.15
C GLY A 87 3.03 4.60 10.70
N ASN A 88 4.33 4.47 10.40
CA ASN A 88 4.83 4.04 9.08
C ASN A 88 5.21 2.54 9.07
N GLY A 89 4.73 1.78 10.06
CA GLY A 89 5.11 0.41 10.34
C GLY A 89 6.62 0.18 10.40
N LEU A 90 7.12 -0.83 9.70
CA LEU A 90 8.55 -1.15 9.64
C LEU A 90 9.32 -0.32 8.60
N GLY A 91 8.62 0.56 7.86
CA GLY A 91 9.18 1.44 6.84
C GLY A 91 9.22 0.83 5.43
N LEU A 92 8.96 -0.47 5.29
CA LEU A 92 8.94 -1.17 4.00
C LEU A 92 7.74 -0.74 3.15
N GLN A 93 6.57 -0.56 3.76
CA GLN A 93 5.38 -0.10 3.04
C GLN A 93 5.59 1.29 2.42
N LYS A 94 6.33 2.17 3.09
CA LYS A 94 6.65 3.51 2.60
C LYS A 94 7.62 3.43 1.41
N MET A 95 8.69 2.65 1.56
CA MET A 95 9.66 2.44 0.49
C MET A 95 8.98 1.87 -0.77
N LEU A 96 8.14 0.84 -0.60
CA LEU A 96 7.42 0.21 -1.70
C LEU A 96 6.44 1.18 -2.36
N TYR A 97 5.68 1.94 -1.58
CA TYR A 97 4.78 2.97 -2.08
C TYR A 97 5.53 4.02 -2.92
N GLU A 98 6.66 4.51 -2.43
CA GLU A 98 7.48 5.49 -3.16
C GLU A 98 8.03 4.93 -4.47
N GLN A 99 8.49 3.67 -4.50
CA GLN A 99 9.00 3.05 -5.72
C GLN A 99 7.88 2.84 -6.75
N LEU A 100 6.73 2.33 -6.32
CA LEU A 100 5.59 2.10 -7.21
C LEU A 100 5.04 3.41 -7.77
N THR A 101 4.90 4.44 -6.93
CA THR A 101 4.37 5.73 -7.37
C THR A 101 5.37 6.52 -8.23
N LYS A 102 6.68 6.44 -7.95
CA LYS A 102 7.71 7.03 -8.83
C LYS A 102 7.70 6.42 -10.22
N ASN A 103 7.46 5.11 -10.34
CA ASN A 103 7.40 4.45 -11.65
C ASN A 103 6.09 4.73 -12.39
N GLN A 104 4.96 4.77 -11.67
CA GLN A 104 3.65 5.14 -12.24
C GLN A 104 3.59 6.60 -12.74
N ILE A 105 4.40 7.50 -12.19
CA ILE A 105 4.48 8.91 -12.64
C ILE A 105 5.32 9.08 -13.93
N LYS A 106 6.12 8.08 -14.33
CA LYS A 106 6.95 8.18 -15.55
C LYS A 106 6.19 7.98 -16.87
N GLU A 107 4.92 7.59 -16.85
CA GLU A 107 4.09 7.42 -18.06
C GLU A 107 3.18 8.62 -18.38
N VAL A 108 3.53 9.83 -17.94
CA VAL A 108 2.95 11.05 -18.52
C VAL A 108 3.97 11.61 -19.51
N PRO A 109 3.72 11.53 -20.83
CA PRO A 109 4.59 12.17 -21.79
C PRO A 109 4.62 13.67 -21.45
N GLU A 110 5.80 14.18 -21.14
CA GLU A 110 6.06 15.61 -21.09
C GLU A 110 5.75 16.17 -22.48
N GLU A 111 4.53 16.70 -22.64
CA GLU A 111 4.21 17.58 -23.75
C GLU A 111 5.04 18.84 -23.51
N LYS A 112 6.23 18.84 -24.13
CA LYS A 112 7.16 19.96 -24.17
C LYS A 112 6.41 21.18 -24.71
N ILE A 113 6.03 22.07 -23.81
CA ILE A 113 5.69 23.44 -24.19
C ILE A 113 7.02 24.11 -24.58
N LYS A 114 7.23 24.25 -25.88
CA LYS A 114 8.15 25.21 -26.49
C LYS A 114 7.40 26.03 -27.52
#